data_AF-A0A942H758-F1
#
_entry.id   AF-A0A942H758-F1
#
_cell.length_a   1.000
_cell.length_b   1.000
_cell.length_c   1.000
_cell.angle_alpha   90.00
_cell.angle_beta   90.00
_cell.angle_gamma   90.00
#
_symmetry.space_group_name_H-M   'P 1'
#
loop_
_entity.id
_entity.type
_entity.pdbx_description
1 polymer ?
#
loop_
_entity_poly.entity_id
_entity_poly.type
_entity_poly.pdbx_seq_one_letter_code
_entity_poly.pdbx_strand_id
1 'polypeptide(L)'
;MDEALNQQIATARKQERWTPTANAFARLLKWLDSGTDSQGQRYEEMRDRLVAFFDRKNCASPDELADETLNRVMKWVEEHDRDYDEEPAKICYNTARFVFHESLRKPNYVSEDISDLPKPPAIDPRKIAALEEEEQGKEKRLTCLQGCSQKLPADDRDLIVRYYYGEQRVKLDNRKALAAERGMTANALSIKACRIRDKLRDCVTKCVCE
;
A
#
# COMPACT_ATOMS: atom_id res chain seq x y z
N MET A 1 -1.67 -37.88 -36.13
CA MET A 1 -0.34 -37.89 -35.49
C MET A 1 -0.03 -36.60 -34.75
N ASP A 2 -0.75 -35.49 -35.01
CA ASP A 2 -0.53 -34.20 -34.33
C ASP A 2 -1.21 -34.02 -32.97
N GLU A 3 -2.20 -34.84 -32.63
CA GLU A 3 -3.00 -34.64 -31.40
C GLU A 3 -2.32 -35.24 -30.16
N ALA A 4 -1.60 -36.36 -30.32
CA ALA A 4 -0.85 -37.01 -29.25
C ALA A 4 0.46 -36.26 -28.88
N LEU A 5 1.06 -35.54 -29.83
CA LEU A 5 2.26 -34.71 -29.58
C LEU A 5 1.90 -33.43 -28.80
N ASN A 6 0.71 -32.88 -29.06
CA ASN A 6 0.22 -31.69 -28.37
C ASN A 6 -0.20 -31.98 -26.92
N GLN A 7 -0.63 -33.21 -26.62
CA GLN A 7 -0.92 -33.66 -25.25
C GLN A 7 0.35 -33.98 -24.44
N GLN A 8 1.46 -34.35 -25.08
CA GLN A 8 2.76 -34.51 -24.39
C GLN A 8 3.46 -33.17 -24.10
N ILE A 9 3.26 -32.14 -24.92
CA ILE A 9 3.76 -30.78 -24.63
C ILE A 9 2.94 -30.11 -23.51
N ALA A 10 1.64 -30.42 -23.41
CA ALA A 10 0.77 -29.93 -22.34
C ALA A 10 1.06 -30.56 -20.95
N THR A 11 1.69 -31.74 -20.91
CA THR A 11 1.95 -32.47 -19.65
C THR A 11 3.37 -32.29 -19.10
N ALA A 12 4.30 -31.74 -19.90
CA ALA A 12 5.66 -31.44 -19.46
C ALA A 12 5.88 -30.00 -18.96
N ARG A 13 4.88 -29.11 -19.05
CA ARG A 13 4.97 -27.70 -18.62
C ARG A 13 4.56 -27.46 -17.16
N LYS A 14 4.76 -28.47 -16.31
CA LYS A 14 4.63 -28.32 -14.86
C LYS A 14 5.91 -27.63 -14.36
N GLN A 15 6.06 -26.34 -14.66
CA GLN A 15 7.20 -25.54 -14.21
C GLN A 15 7.22 -25.55 -12.68
N GLU A 16 8.32 -26.03 -12.12
CA GLU A 16 8.53 -26.14 -10.69
C GLU A 16 8.35 -24.77 -10.03
N ARG A 17 7.36 -24.68 -9.14
CA ARG A 17 7.10 -23.56 -8.26
C ARG A 17 8.42 -23.15 -7.61
N TRP A 18 8.91 -21.92 -7.85
CA TRP A 18 10.13 -21.45 -7.20
C TRP A 18 9.91 -21.53 -5.69
N THR A 19 10.65 -22.40 -5.03
CA THR A 19 10.58 -22.61 -3.58
C THR A 19 11.62 -21.71 -2.92
N PRO A 20 11.21 -20.76 -2.05
CA PRO A 20 12.17 -19.93 -1.34
C PRO A 20 13.14 -20.83 -0.57
N THR A 21 14.43 -20.67 -0.84
CA THR A 21 15.48 -21.43 -0.17
C THR A 21 15.96 -20.68 1.07
N ALA A 22 16.44 -21.39 2.09
CA ALA A 22 17.00 -20.76 3.29
C ALA A 22 18.14 -19.79 2.98
N ASN A 23 18.91 -20.05 1.91
CA ASN A 23 19.98 -19.17 1.44
C ASN A 23 19.44 -17.88 0.80
N ALA A 24 18.39 -17.97 -0.03
CA ALA A 24 17.72 -16.81 -0.60
C ALA A 24 17.09 -15.92 0.48
N PHE A 25 16.52 -16.54 1.52
CA PHE A 25 15.99 -15.82 2.68
C PHE A 25 17.10 -15.09 3.47
N ALA A 26 18.22 -15.77 3.75
CA ALA A 26 19.35 -15.15 4.44
C ALA A 26 19.94 -13.96 3.64
N ARG A 27 19.97 -14.05 2.31
CA ARG A 27 20.37 -12.95 1.42
C ARG A 27 19.40 -11.77 1.50
N LEU A 28 18.10 -12.03 1.46
CA LEU A 28 17.07 -11.01 1.64
C LEU A 28 17.23 -10.29 2.98
N LEU A 29 17.41 -11.04 4.08
CA LEU A 29 17.61 -10.46 5.41
C LEU A 29 18.83 -9.54 5.44
N LYS A 30 19.98 -10.03 4.96
CA LYS A 30 21.21 -9.22 4.89
C LYS A 30 21.04 -7.94 4.07
N TRP A 31 20.28 -8.02 2.98
CA TRP A 31 19.98 -6.89 2.11
C TRP A 31 19.04 -5.86 2.76
N LEU A 32 17.94 -6.33 3.38
CA LEU A 32 17.04 -5.47 4.16
C LEU A 32 17.75 -4.80 5.34
N ASP A 33 18.73 -5.50 5.91
CA ASP A 33 19.52 -5.06 7.06
C ASP A 33 20.65 -4.09 6.74
N SER A 34 20.88 -3.79 5.45
CA SER A 34 22.04 -3.04 4.99
C SER A 34 23.36 -3.61 5.56
N GLY A 35 23.41 -4.92 5.80
CA GLY A 35 24.57 -5.63 6.35
C GLY A 35 24.67 -5.72 7.88
N THR A 36 23.75 -5.15 8.66
CA THR A 36 23.73 -5.26 10.14
C THR A 36 22.62 -6.20 10.60
N ASP A 37 22.98 -7.41 11.04
CA ASP A 37 22.03 -8.44 11.48
C ASP A 37 21.02 -7.90 12.51
N SER A 38 19.77 -7.74 12.07
CA SER A 38 18.66 -7.27 12.90
C SER A 38 17.86 -8.42 13.51
N GLN A 39 18.34 -9.67 13.43
CA GLN A 39 17.61 -10.88 13.84
C GLN A 39 16.22 -10.99 13.19
N GLY A 40 16.06 -10.43 11.99
CA GLY A 40 14.79 -10.45 11.24
C GLY A 40 13.83 -9.30 11.55
N GLN A 41 14.16 -8.38 12.47
CA GLN A 41 13.27 -7.27 12.82
C GLN A 41 12.93 -6.38 11.61
N ARG A 42 13.90 -6.08 10.74
CA ARG A 42 13.63 -5.27 9.54
C ARG A 42 12.78 -5.98 8.51
N TYR A 43 12.83 -7.31 8.47
CA TYR A 43 11.94 -8.10 7.64
C TYR A 43 10.50 -8.02 8.15
N GLU A 44 10.29 -8.16 9.46
CA GLU A 44 8.95 -7.99 10.06
C GLU A 44 8.43 -6.57 9.86
N GLU A 45 9.24 -5.54 10.11
CA GLU A 45 8.86 -4.15 9.85
C GLU A 45 8.49 -3.90 8.39
N MET A 46 9.22 -4.49 7.44
CA MET A 46 8.92 -4.36 6.02
C MET A 46 7.61 -5.09 5.68
N ARG A 47 7.39 -6.28 6.23
CA ARG A 47 6.15 -7.04 6.04
C ARG A 47 4.95 -6.26 6.56
N ASP A 48 5.01 -5.72 7.77
CA ASP A 48 3.93 -4.93 8.38
C ASP A 48 3.61 -3.68 7.55
N ARG A 49 4.64 -3.01 7.03
CA ARG A 49 4.48 -1.87 6.12
C ARG A 49 3.81 -2.25 4.80
N LEU A 50 4.16 -3.40 4.24
CA LEU A 50 3.54 -3.94 3.02
C LEU A 50 2.09 -4.35 3.27
N VAL A 51 1.79 -5.01 4.39
CA VAL A 51 0.42 -5.34 4.80
C VAL A 51 -0.41 -4.05 4.92
N ALA A 52 0.10 -3.04 5.63
CA ALA A 52 -0.57 -1.74 5.73
C ALA A 52 -0.76 -1.06 4.37
N PHE A 53 0.16 -1.25 3.43
CA PHE A 53 0.02 -0.74 2.06
C PHE A 53 -1.16 -1.41 1.33
N PHE A 54 -1.28 -2.73 1.38
CA PHE A 54 -2.39 -3.46 0.73
C PHE A 54 -3.74 -3.25 1.44
N ASP A 55 -3.73 -3.14 2.77
CA ASP A 55 -4.91 -2.87 3.59
C ASP A 55 -5.52 -1.49 3.28
N ARG A 56 -4.67 -0.45 3.17
CA ARG A 56 -5.11 0.90 2.72
C ARG A 56 -5.73 0.90 1.31
N LYS A 57 -5.43 -0.12 0.49
CA LYS A 57 -6.00 -0.31 -0.85
C LYS A 57 -7.24 -1.22 -0.84
N ASN A 58 -7.70 -1.65 0.34
CA ASN A 58 -8.87 -2.50 0.57
C ASN A 58 -8.78 -3.85 -0.17
N CYS A 59 -7.60 -4.46 -0.18
CA CYS A 59 -7.39 -5.78 -0.76
C CYS A 59 -8.04 -6.87 0.10
N ALA A 60 -8.50 -7.96 -0.51
CA ALA A 60 -9.13 -9.07 0.21
C ALA A 60 -8.16 -9.88 1.08
N SER A 61 -6.89 -10.02 0.66
CA SER A 61 -5.85 -10.72 1.43
C SER A 61 -4.53 -9.92 1.49
N PRO A 62 -4.46 -8.87 2.33
CA PRO A 62 -3.27 -8.03 2.47
C PRO A 62 -2.00 -8.78 2.89
N ASP A 63 -2.13 -9.75 3.80
CA ASP A 63 -1.02 -10.61 4.27
C ASP A 63 -0.42 -11.45 3.14
N GLU A 64 -1.27 -12.12 2.35
CA GLU A 64 -0.81 -12.98 1.25
C GLU A 64 -0.11 -12.17 0.16
N LEU A 65 -0.62 -10.97 -0.14
CA LEU A 65 -0.01 -10.06 -1.12
C LEU A 65 1.33 -9.49 -0.62
N ALA A 66 1.47 -9.25 0.69
CA ALA A 66 2.74 -8.86 1.28
C ALA A 66 3.77 -9.99 1.21
N ASP A 67 3.38 -11.21 1.55
CA ASP A 67 4.25 -12.39 1.47
C ASP A 67 4.67 -12.70 0.02
N GLU A 68 3.73 -12.59 -0.92
CA GLU A 68 4.02 -12.73 -2.37
C GLU A 68 4.98 -11.65 -2.87
N THR A 69 4.83 -10.41 -2.37
CA THR A 69 5.76 -9.32 -2.67
C THR A 69 7.17 -9.66 -2.20
N LEU A 70 7.31 -10.13 -0.95
CA LEU A 70 8.60 -10.49 -0.38
C LEU A 70 9.23 -11.71 -1.08
N ASN A 71 8.43 -12.69 -1.50
CA ASN A 71 8.92 -13.81 -2.31
C ASN A 71 9.48 -13.36 -3.66
N ARG A 72 8.80 -12.44 -4.34
CA ARG A 72 9.28 -11.86 -5.61
C ARG A 72 10.55 -11.05 -5.42
N VAL A 73 10.63 -10.27 -4.36
CA VAL A 73 11.86 -9.52 -4.00
C VAL A 73 12.99 -10.49 -3.67
N MET A 74 12.73 -11.56 -2.94
CA MET A 74 13.73 -12.58 -2.60
C MET A 74 14.32 -13.25 -3.84
N LYS A 75 13.46 -13.63 -4.80
CA LYS A 75 13.89 -14.13 -6.10
C LYS A 75 14.72 -13.09 -6.87
N TRP A 76 14.27 -11.84 -6.86
CA TRP A 76 14.97 -10.74 -7.51
C TRP A 76 16.37 -10.51 -6.92
N VAL A 77 16.51 -10.55 -5.59
CA VAL A 77 17.80 -10.45 -4.87
C VAL A 77 18.72 -11.65 -5.16
N GLU A 78 18.16 -12.86 -5.31
CA GLU A 78 18.93 -14.04 -5.69
C GLU A 78 19.50 -13.92 -7.11
N GLU A 79 18.73 -13.37 -8.05
CA GLU A 79 19.13 -13.19 -9.44
C GLU A 79 20.07 -11.97 -9.65
N HIS A 80 19.99 -10.96 -8.78
CA HIS A 80 20.72 -9.70 -8.91
C HIS A 80 21.68 -9.46 -7.74
N ASP A 81 22.87 -10.08 -7.83
CA ASP A 81 23.93 -10.09 -6.81
C ASP A 81 24.78 -8.79 -6.73
N ARG A 82 24.29 -7.64 -7.24
CA ARG A 82 25.09 -6.39 -7.30
C ARG A 82 24.63 -5.34 -6.29
N ASP A 83 25.59 -4.60 -5.76
CA ASP A 83 25.39 -3.43 -4.90
C ASP A 83 24.40 -2.45 -5.53
N TYR A 84 23.16 -2.47 -5.06
CA TYR A 84 22.16 -1.46 -5.40
C TYR A 84 22.29 -0.32 -4.40
N ASP A 85 22.60 0.87 -4.90
CA ASP A 85 22.57 2.12 -4.13
C ASP A 85 21.12 2.55 -3.77
N GLU A 86 20.11 1.77 -4.15
CA GLU A 86 18.70 2.06 -3.88
C GLU A 86 18.24 1.45 -2.55
N GLU A 87 17.45 2.22 -1.79
CA GLU A 87 16.92 1.82 -0.50
C GLU A 87 16.02 0.57 -0.62
N PRO A 88 16.23 -0.49 0.19
CA PRO A 88 15.49 -1.75 0.10
C PRO A 88 13.96 -1.59 0.14
N ALA A 89 13.49 -0.60 0.91
CA ALA A 89 12.08 -0.26 0.99
C ALA A 89 11.46 0.10 -0.37
N LYS A 90 12.21 0.84 -1.20
CA LYS A 90 11.74 1.30 -2.51
C LYS A 90 11.44 0.13 -3.44
N ILE A 91 12.34 -0.85 -3.49
CA ILE A 91 12.18 -2.05 -4.32
C ILE A 91 11.02 -2.92 -3.81
N CYS A 92 10.86 -3.04 -2.49
CA CYS A 92 9.71 -3.74 -1.90
C CYS A 92 8.38 -3.10 -2.30
N TYR A 93 8.24 -1.77 -2.16
CA TYR A 93 7.01 -1.08 -2.55
C TYR A 93 6.74 -1.10 -4.06
N ASN A 94 7.79 -1.04 -4.87
CA ASN A 94 7.65 -1.15 -6.33
C ASN A 94 7.12 -2.53 -6.72
N THR A 95 7.64 -3.59 -6.11
CA THR A 95 7.13 -4.96 -6.28
C THR A 95 5.68 -5.07 -5.79
N ALA A 96 5.36 -4.48 -4.63
CA ALA A 96 4.02 -4.50 -4.05
C ALA A 96 2.96 -3.88 -4.97
N ARG A 97 3.32 -2.81 -5.68
CA ARG A 97 2.44 -2.16 -6.67
C ARG A 97 2.08 -3.08 -7.82
N PHE A 98 3.03 -3.88 -8.33
CA PHE A 98 2.74 -4.83 -9.40
C PHE A 98 1.84 -5.96 -8.91
N VAL A 99 2.12 -6.50 -7.73
CA VAL A 99 1.28 -7.51 -7.07
C VAL A 99 -0.15 -6.99 -6.87
N PHE A 100 -0.31 -5.73 -6.46
CA PHE A 100 -1.61 -5.07 -6.34
C PHE A 100 -2.34 -4.96 -7.68
N HIS A 101 -1.68 -4.49 -8.74
CA HIS A 101 -2.31 -4.36 -10.04
C HIS A 101 -2.70 -5.72 -10.66
N GLU A 102 -1.96 -6.77 -10.31
CA GLU A 102 -2.27 -8.14 -10.71
C GLU A 102 -3.50 -8.67 -9.99
N SER A 103 -3.59 -8.47 -8.67
CA SER A 103 -4.74 -8.89 -7.86
C SER A 103 -6.03 -8.19 -8.29
N LEU A 104 -5.95 -6.92 -8.72
CA LEU A 104 -7.10 -6.20 -9.28
C LEU A 104 -7.56 -6.70 -10.66
N ARG A 105 -6.67 -7.31 -11.47
CA ARG A 105 -6.99 -7.79 -12.82
C ARG A 105 -7.67 -9.15 -12.83
N LYS A 106 -7.65 -9.90 -11.72
CA LYS A 106 -8.24 -11.22 -11.61
C LYS A 106 -9.15 -11.28 -10.35
N PRO A 107 -10.49 -11.23 -10.48
CA PRO A 107 -11.40 -11.34 -9.32
C PRO A 107 -11.41 -12.73 -8.65
N ASN A 108 -10.60 -13.69 -9.11
CA ASN A 108 -10.41 -15.02 -8.53
C ASN A 108 -8.91 -15.32 -8.30
N TYR A 109 -8.25 -14.60 -7.39
CA TYR A 109 -6.89 -14.97 -6.99
C TYR A 109 -6.92 -16.09 -5.93
N VAL A 110 -7.14 -17.31 -6.40
CA VAL A 110 -6.35 -18.46 -5.94
C VAL A 110 -5.49 -18.81 -7.15
N SER A 111 -4.21 -18.44 -7.07
CA SER A 111 -3.09 -18.81 -7.95
C SER A 111 -3.43 -19.30 -9.36
N GLU A 112 -3.10 -18.51 -10.40
CA GLU A 112 -2.67 -19.05 -11.69
C GLU A 112 -1.97 -18.00 -12.56
N ASP A 113 -0.68 -18.24 -12.75
CA ASP A 113 0.28 -17.90 -13.81
C ASP A 113 0.37 -16.49 -14.43
N ILE A 114 1.63 -16.04 -14.51
CA ILE A 114 2.16 -14.71 -14.90
C ILE A 114 3.15 -14.87 -16.07
N SER A 115 3.25 -16.06 -16.68
CA SER A 115 4.19 -16.27 -17.80
C SER A 115 3.75 -15.63 -19.14
N ASP A 116 2.63 -14.90 -19.17
CA ASP A 116 2.14 -14.13 -20.33
C ASP A 116 2.06 -12.61 -20.05
N LEU A 117 2.87 -12.11 -19.11
CA LEU A 117 3.06 -10.67 -19.00
C LEU A 117 3.84 -10.18 -20.24
N PRO A 118 3.36 -9.16 -20.98
CA PRO A 118 4.28 -8.39 -21.82
C PRO A 118 5.42 -7.91 -20.92
N LYS A 119 6.68 -8.04 -21.39
CA LYS A 119 7.86 -7.43 -20.75
C LYS A 119 7.40 -6.12 -20.12
N PRO A 120 7.62 -5.87 -18.81
CA PRO A 120 7.19 -4.63 -18.20
C PRO A 120 7.64 -3.53 -19.16
N PRO A 121 6.71 -2.75 -19.74
CA PRO A 121 7.10 -1.72 -20.70
C PRO A 121 8.19 -0.94 -20.02
N ALA A 122 9.33 -0.67 -20.66
CA ALA A 122 10.41 0.07 -20.06
C ALA A 122 9.82 1.35 -19.44
N ILE A 123 9.57 1.33 -18.12
CA ILE A 123 8.82 2.37 -17.48
C ILE A 123 9.83 3.49 -17.35
N ASP A 124 9.56 4.60 -18.02
CA ASP A 124 10.38 5.79 -17.94
C ASP A 124 10.67 6.06 -16.44
N PRO A 125 11.94 6.05 -16.02
CA PRO A 125 12.33 6.35 -14.63
C PRO A 125 11.70 7.65 -14.12
N ARG A 126 11.39 8.60 -15.03
CA ARG A 126 10.66 9.84 -14.71
C ARG A 126 9.21 9.61 -14.28
N LYS A 127 8.51 8.62 -14.84
CA LYS A 127 7.15 8.26 -14.41
C LYS A 127 7.17 7.59 -13.04
N ILE A 128 8.19 6.79 -12.75
CA ILE A 128 8.37 6.17 -11.43
C ILE A 128 8.64 7.27 -10.39
N ALA A 129 9.60 8.15 -10.66
CA ALA A 129 9.91 9.28 -9.78
C ALA A 129 8.70 10.19 -9.55
N ALA A 130 7.90 10.50 -10.58
CA ALA A 130 6.69 11.31 -10.43
C ALA A 130 5.62 10.66 -9.54
N LEU A 131 5.46 9.33 -9.62
CA LEU A 131 4.53 8.60 -8.75
C LEU A 131 5.04 8.48 -7.31
N GLU A 132 6.37 8.34 -7.13
CA GLU A 132 7.02 8.38 -5.83
C GLU A 132 6.90 9.75 -5.17
N GLU A 133 7.13 10.84 -5.90
CA GLU A 133 6.91 12.21 -5.43
C GLU A 133 5.44 12.45 -5.05
N GLU A 134 4.49 11.93 -5.84
CA GLU A 134 3.07 12.04 -5.53
C GLU A 134 2.68 11.27 -4.26
N GLU A 135 3.18 10.04 -4.08
CA GLU A 135 2.91 9.21 -2.91
C GLU A 135 3.58 9.79 -1.65
N GLN A 136 4.84 10.23 -1.74
CA GLN A 136 5.53 10.93 -0.66
C GLN A 136 4.81 12.24 -0.30
N GLY A 137 4.31 12.96 -1.31
CA GLY A 137 3.48 14.15 -1.10
C GLY A 137 2.18 13.84 -0.37
N LYS A 138 1.54 12.69 -0.65
CA LYS A 138 0.35 12.21 0.08
C LYS A 138 0.68 11.81 1.51
N GLU A 139 1.76 11.07 1.72
CA GLU A 139 2.19 10.63 3.04
C GLU A 139 2.54 11.82 3.95
N LYS A 140 3.32 12.79 3.47
CA LYS A 140 3.61 14.04 4.19
C LYS A 140 2.34 14.79 4.56
N ARG A 141 1.38 14.91 3.63
CA ARG A 141 0.08 15.54 3.90
C ARG A 141 -0.73 14.80 4.96
N LEU A 142 -0.70 13.46 4.97
CA LEU A 142 -1.40 12.65 5.98
C LEU A 142 -0.76 12.80 7.36
N THR A 143 0.56 12.77 7.46
CA THR A 143 1.30 13.00 8.70
C THR A 143 0.99 14.39 9.26
N CYS A 144 1.01 15.42 8.42
CA CYS A 144 0.61 16.77 8.79
C CYS A 144 -0.85 16.85 9.23
N LEU A 145 -1.77 16.16 8.54
CA LEU A 145 -3.18 16.12 8.92
C LEU A 145 -3.37 15.48 10.29
N GLN A 146 -2.70 14.37 10.58
CA GLN A 146 -2.73 13.74 11.91
C GLN A 146 -2.23 14.71 12.98
N GLY A 147 -1.05 15.31 12.81
CA GLY A 147 -0.51 16.29 13.75
C GLY A 147 -1.41 17.51 13.95
N CYS A 148 -1.98 18.05 12.87
CA CYS A 148 -2.92 19.17 12.93
C CYS A 148 -4.26 18.81 13.59
N SER A 149 -4.73 17.58 13.41
CA SER A 149 -5.94 17.10 14.08
C SER A 149 -5.78 16.96 15.59
N GLN A 150 -4.56 16.68 16.06
CA GLN A 150 -4.24 16.60 17.49
C GLN A 150 -4.19 17.98 18.16
N LYS A 151 -3.91 19.05 17.40
CA LYS A 151 -3.94 20.44 17.87
C LYS A 151 -5.37 21.00 18.04
N LEU A 152 -6.38 20.31 17.51
CA LEU A 152 -7.78 20.70 17.70
C LEU A 152 -8.29 20.27 19.09
N PRO A 153 -9.28 21.00 19.64
CA PRO A 153 -10.04 20.51 20.79
C PRO A 153 -10.64 19.12 20.50
N ALA A 154 -10.68 18.25 21.52
CA ALA A 154 -11.18 16.89 21.39
C ALA A 154 -12.61 16.83 20.78
N ASP A 155 -13.47 17.76 21.20
CA ASP A 155 -14.84 17.90 20.68
C ASP A 155 -14.90 18.26 19.19
N ASP A 156 -14.00 19.13 18.73
CA ASP A 156 -13.93 19.55 17.33
C ASP A 156 -13.33 18.44 16.46
N ARG A 157 -12.39 17.66 17.00
CA ARG A 157 -11.84 16.46 16.36
C ARG A 157 -12.89 15.37 16.20
N ASP A 158 -13.67 15.08 17.26
CA ASP A 158 -14.78 14.11 17.20
C ASP A 158 -15.82 14.53 16.15
N LEU A 159 -16.21 15.81 16.18
CA LEU A 159 -17.19 16.36 15.25
C LEU A 159 -16.73 16.19 13.80
N ILE A 160 -15.50 16.58 13.45
CA ILE A 160 -15.05 16.53 12.05
C ILE A 160 -14.88 15.10 11.55
N VAL A 161 -14.40 14.17 12.38
CA VAL A 161 -14.26 12.76 12.00
C VAL A 161 -15.64 12.15 11.74
N ARG A 162 -16.59 12.32 12.66
CA ARG A 162 -17.95 11.78 12.52
C ARG A 162 -18.73 12.44 11.39
N TYR A 163 -18.45 13.70 11.09
CA TYR A 163 -19.08 14.43 9.97
C TYR A 163 -18.68 13.89 8.59
N TYR A 164 -17.47 13.33 8.47
CA TYR A 164 -16.96 12.73 7.23
C TYR A 164 -17.01 11.20 7.21
N TYR A 165 -17.35 10.54 8.32
CA TYR A 165 -17.42 9.09 8.42
C TYR A 165 -18.55 8.47 7.59
N GLY A 166 -18.20 7.41 6.85
CA GLY A 166 -19.12 6.61 6.02
C GLY A 166 -19.40 7.21 4.64
N GLU A 167 -20.05 6.40 3.80
CA GLU A 167 -20.43 6.77 2.43
C GLU A 167 -21.92 7.12 2.31
N GLN A 168 -22.23 8.03 1.37
CA GLN A 168 -23.59 8.39 0.94
C GLN A 168 -24.64 8.49 2.07
N ARG A 169 -25.49 7.47 2.22
CA ARG A 169 -26.59 7.41 3.20
C ARG A 169 -26.07 7.41 4.64
N VAL A 170 -25.02 6.64 4.91
CA VAL A 170 -24.38 6.58 6.24
C VAL A 170 -23.90 7.96 6.67
N LYS A 171 -23.33 8.73 5.74
CA LYS A 171 -22.88 10.10 6.01
C LYS A 171 -24.03 11.05 6.30
N LEU A 172 -25.16 10.93 5.60
CA LEU A 172 -26.34 11.75 5.84
C LEU A 172 -26.94 11.46 7.21
N ASP A 173 -27.06 10.18 7.56
CA ASP A 173 -27.62 9.75 8.84
C ASP A 173 -26.68 10.14 10.00
N ASN A 174 -25.37 9.99 9.84
CA ASN A 174 -24.37 10.47 10.79
C ASN A 174 -24.49 11.97 11.05
N ARG A 175 -24.67 12.79 10.01
CA ARG A 175 -24.85 14.25 10.18
C ARG A 175 -26.12 14.60 10.94
N LYS A 176 -27.23 13.89 10.68
CA LYS A 176 -28.49 14.08 11.40
C LYS A 176 -28.34 13.70 12.86
N ALA A 177 -27.76 12.54 13.15
CA ALA A 177 -27.50 12.07 14.50
C ALA A 177 -26.57 13.02 15.27
N LEU A 178 -25.48 13.45 14.62
CA LEU A 178 -24.50 14.37 15.21
C LEU A 178 -25.10 15.75 15.52
N ALA A 179 -26.01 16.24 14.68
CA ALA A 179 -26.75 17.46 14.93
C ALA A 179 -27.71 17.33 16.13
N ALA A 180 -28.46 16.23 16.19
CA ALA A 180 -29.39 15.95 17.28
C ALA A 180 -28.69 15.78 18.64
N GLU A 181 -27.60 15.00 18.68
CA GLU A 181 -26.80 14.77 19.88
C GLU A 181 -26.24 16.05 20.48
N ARG A 182 -25.91 17.04 19.64
CA ARG A 182 -25.31 18.31 20.06
C ARG A 182 -26.32 19.46 20.17
N GLY A 183 -27.61 19.19 19.99
CA GLY A 183 -28.66 20.21 19.99
C GLY A 183 -28.47 21.29 18.91
N MET A 184 -27.83 20.94 17.80
CA MET A 184 -27.52 21.86 16.70
C MET A 184 -28.49 21.66 15.54
N THR A 185 -28.77 22.72 14.78
CA THR A 185 -29.42 22.56 13.47
C THR A 185 -28.41 22.01 12.45
N ALA A 186 -28.89 21.35 11.39
CA ALA A 186 -28.02 20.85 10.31
C ALA A 186 -27.16 21.97 9.68
N ASN A 187 -27.69 23.19 9.60
CA ASN A 187 -26.96 24.36 9.12
C ASN A 187 -25.85 24.78 10.10
N ALA A 188 -26.14 24.83 11.40
CA ALA A 188 -25.14 25.15 12.41
C ALA A 188 -24.01 24.10 12.44
N LEU A 189 -24.34 22.81 12.29
CA LEU A 189 -23.35 21.73 12.17
C LEU A 189 -22.45 21.94 10.93
N SER A 190 -23.05 22.28 9.79
CA SER A 190 -22.33 22.51 8.54
C SER A 190 -21.37 23.71 8.64
N ILE A 191 -21.80 24.81 9.27
CA ILE A 191 -20.96 25.99 9.51
C ILE A 191 -19.80 25.63 10.45
N LYS A 192 -20.06 24.88 11.52
CA LYS A 192 -19.01 24.45 12.46
C LYS A 192 -17.99 23.54 11.78
N ALA A 193 -18.45 22.55 11.00
CA ALA A 193 -17.59 21.69 10.20
C ALA A 193 -16.76 22.47 9.17
N CYS A 194 -17.33 23.52 8.55
CA CYS A 194 -16.60 24.40 7.65
C CYS A 194 -15.44 25.10 8.36
N ARG A 195 -15.70 25.72 9.51
CA ARG A 195 -14.67 26.42 10.30
C ARG A 195 -13.54 25.48 10.75
N ILE A 196 -13.87 24.28 11.20
CA ILE A 196 -12.87 23.28 11.60
C ILE A 196 -12.02 22.86 10.40
N ARG A 197 -12.65 22.62 9.25
CA ARG A 197 -11.94 22.29 8.00
C ARG A 197 -11.00 23.40 7.55
N ASP A 198 -11.40 24.66 7.68
CA ASP A 198 -10.53 25.79 7.31
C ASP A 198 -9.32 25.88 8.25
N LYS A 199 -9.51 25.70 9.56
CA LYS A 199 -8.39 25.59 10.52
C LYS A 199 -7.43 24.43 10.18
N LEU A 200 -7.97 23.26 9.85
CA LEU A 200 -7.16 22.10 9.45
C LEU A 200 -6.40 22.38 8.16
N ARG A 201 -7.05 23.00 7.17
CA ARG A 201 -6.41 23.37 5.91
C ARG A 201 -5.24 24.32 6.14
N ASP A 202 -5.43 25.36 6.94
CA ASP A 202 -4.39 26.34 7.23
C ASP A 202 -3.21 25.70 7.96
N CYS A 203 -3.50 24.82 8.92
CA CYS A 203 -2.46 24.09 9.66
C CYS A 203 -1.68 23.13 8.75
N VAL A 204 -2.37 22.33 7.93
CA VAL A 204 -1.74 21.36 7.03
C VAL A 204 -0.95 22.08 5.94
N THR A 205 -1.45 23.20 5.41
CA THR A 205 -0.74 23.99 4.41
C THR A 205 0.57 24.54 4.97
N LYS A 206 0.58 25.01 6.22
CA LYS A 206 1.82 25.43 6.90
C LYS A 206 2.77 24.26 7.14
N CYS A 207 2.28 23.14 7.66
CA CYS A 207 3.08 21.96 7.97
C CYS A 207 3.74 21.31 6.74
N VAL A 208 3.11 21.39 5.57
CA VAL A 208 3.66 20.84 4.32
C VAL A 208 4.68 21.79 3.66
N CYS A 209 4.66 23.08 4.03
CA CYS A 209 5.60 24.10 3.54
C CYS A 209 6.81 24.31 4.48
N GLU A 210 6.73 23.89 5.74
CA GLU A 210 7.83 23.82 6.72
C GLU A 210 8.68 22.55 6.50
#